data_AF-A0A6A6Z7W0-F1
#
_entry.id   AF-A0A6A6Z7W0-F1
#
_cell.length_a   1.000
_cell.length_b   1.000
_cell.length_c   1.000
_cell.angle_alpha   90.00
_cell.angle_beta   90.00
_cell.angle_gamma   90.00
#
_symmetry.space_group_name_H-M   'P 1'
#
loop_
_entity.id
_entity.type
_entity.pdbx_description
1 polymer ?
#
loop_
_entity_poly.entity_id
_entity_poly.type
_entity_poly.pdbx_seq_one_letter_code
_entity_poly.pdbx_strand_id
1 'polypeptide(L)'
;MTRVGYHAWRTFLKKRQAELVEKICKECGYTTEVSERVAALIRKEDLKEDEETQALEDVACLVFLDDQFEQFEKEHDEDKIIKILQKTWGKMTDQGHELALKIPMSGRPQELVQKALAG
;
A
#
# COMPACT_ATOMS: atom_id res chain seq x y z
N MET A 1 -13.66 -15.51 9.24
CA MET A 1 -12.23 -15.55 9.59
C MET A 1 -12.03 -14.76 10.87
N THR A 2 -11.37 -15.29 11.90
CA THR A 2 -11.09 -14.53 13.13
C THR A 2 -9.99 -13.49 12.88
N ARG A 3 -9.92 -12.44 13.71
CA ARG A 3 -8.85 -11.43 13.62
C ARG A 3 -7.46 -12.06 13.69
N VAL A 4 -7.27 -13.03 14.58
CA VAL A 4 -6.01 -13.80 14.71
C VAL A 4 -5.70 -14.57 13.43
N GLY A 5 -6.68 -15.29 12.87
CA GLY A 5 -6.50 -16.04 11.62
C GLY A 5 -6.15 -15.13 10.44
N TYR A 6 -6.79 -13.97 10.34
CA TYR A 6 -6.49 -12.97 9.30
C TYR A 6 -5.06 -12.44 9.41
N HIS A 7 -4.60 -12.10 10.62
CA HIS A 7 -3.23 -11.63 10.82
C HIS A 7 -2.21 -12.73 10.53
N ALA A 8 -2.46 -13.98 10.96
CA ALA A 8 -1.58 -15.10 10.66
C ALA A 8 -1.46 -15.35 9.16
N TRP A 9 -2.59 -15.34 8.45
CA TRP A 9 -2.63 -15.46 6.99
C TRP A 9 -1.87 -14.32 6.29
N ARG A 10 -2.09 -13.07 6.70
CA ARG A 10 -1.40 -11.90 6.14
C ARG A 10 0.12 -11.97 6.35
N THR A 11 0.57 -12.36 7.55
CA THR A 11 2.00 -12.52 7.85
C THR A 11 2.61 -13.63 7.00
N PHE A 12 1.92 -14.77 6.88
CA PHE A 12 2.36 -15.86 6.02
C PHE A 12 2.50 -15.43 4.56
N LEU A 13 1.51 -14.69 4.02
CA LEU A 13 1.56 -14.22 2.63
C LEU A 13 2.76 -13.32 2.36
N LYS A 14 3.06 -12.36 3.25
CA LYS A 14 4.25 -11.50 3.10
C LYS A 14 5.53 -12.31 2.99
N LYS A 15 5.72 -13.29 3.88
CA LYS A 15 6.88 -14.18 3.87
C LYS A 15 6.96 -14.99 2.58
N ARG A 16 5.86 -15.63 2.19
CA ARG A 16 5.81 -16.47 0.99
C ARG A 16 6.11 -15.67 -0.28
N GLN A 17 5.57 -14.45 -0.44
CA GLN A 17 5.83 -13.65 -1.63
C GLN A 17 7.28 -13.17 -1.69
N ALA A 18 7.88 -12.84 -0.54
CA ALA A 18 9.28 -12.46 -0.49
C ALA A 18 10.22 -13.62 -0.86
N GLU A 19 9.95 -14.83 -0.36
CA GLU A 19 10.69 -16.05 -0.73
C GLU A 19 10.60 -16.34 -2.25
N LEU A 20 9.41 -16.14 -2.84
CA LEU A 20 9.22 -16.32 -4.29
C LEU A 20 10.03 -15.31 -5.09
N VAL A 21 9.96 -14.02 -4.73
CA VAL A 21 10.68 -12.97 -5.45
C VAL A 21 12.19 -13.11 -5.28
N GLU A 22 12.67 -13.44 -4.08
CA GLU A 22 14.10 -13.72 -3.84
C GLU A 22 14.61 -14.85 -4.73
N LYS A 23 13.84 -15.92 -4.85
CA LYS A 23 14.16 -17.05 -5.73
C LYS A 23 14.22 -16.60 -7.20
N ILE A 24 13.24 -15.83 -7.67
CA ILE A 24 13.22 -15.29 -9.04
C ILE A 24 14.46 -14.42 -9.29
N CYS A 25 14.82 -13.54 -8.35
CA CYS A 25 16.02 -12.69 -8.47
C CYS A 25 17.29 -13.55 -8.63
N LYS A 26 17.46 -14.58 -7.80
CA LYS A 26 18.60 -15.49 -7.89
C LYS A 26 18.63 -16.25 -9.23
N GLU A 27 17.48 -16.74 -9.69
CA GLU A 27 17.35 -17.43 -10.99
C GLU A 27 17.67 -16.51 -12.18
N CYS A 28 17.41 -15.21 -12.05
CA CYS A 28 17.78 -14.20 -13.04
C CYS A 28 19.25 -13.72 -12.93
N GLY A 29 20.03 -14.24 -11.99
CA GLY A 29 21.45 -13.91 -11.82
C GLY A 29 21.73 -12.64 -11.01
N TYR A 30 20.76 -12.11 -10.27
CA TYR A 30 21.02 -11.05 -9.29
C TYR A 30 21.84 -11.58 -8.11
N THR A 31 22.63 -10.71 -7.48
CA THR A 31 23.41 -11.10 -6.30
C THR A 31 22.51 -11.44 -5.12
N THR A 32 23.07 -12.13 -4.13
CA THR A 32 22.36 -12.46 -2.89
C THR A 32 21.87 -11.20 -2.18
N GLU A 33 22.72 -10.17 -2.10
CA GLU A 33 22.42 -8.91 -1.41
C GLU A 33 21.23 -8.19 -2.07
N VAL A 34 21.21 -8.12 -3.41
CA VAL A 34 20.08 -7.53 -4.15
C VAL A 34 18.81 -8.36 -3.95
N SER A 35 18.93 -9.69 -4.02
CA SER A 35 17.77 -10.59 -3.86
C SER A 35 17.15 -10.48 -2.47
N GLU A 36 17.98 -10.43 -1.42
CA GLU A 36 17.56 -10.24 -0.03
C GLU A 36 16.93 -8.86 0.19
N ARG A 37 17.49 -7.81 -0.43
CA ARG A 37 16.94 -6.46 -0.38
C ARG A 37 15.54 -6.41 -0.98
N VAL A 38 15.35 -6.97 -2.18
CA VAL A 38 14.02 -7.03 -2.82
C VAL A 38 13.04 -7.84 -1.96
N ALA A 39 13.49 -8.94 -1.35
CA ALA A 39 12.66 -9.73 -0.45
C ALA A 39 12.20 -8.92 0.79
N ALA A 40 13.09 -8.11 1.38
CA ALA A 40 12.77 -7.22 2.50
C ALA A 40 11.71 -6.18 2.13
N LEU A 41 11.85 -5.57 0.95
CA LEU A 41 10.88 -4.64 0.38
C LEU A 41 9.48 -5.28 0.23
N ILE A 42 9.40 -6.53 -0.28
CA ILE A 42 8.12 -7.26 -0.42
C ILE A 42 7.47 -7.56 0.94
N ARG A 43 8.27 -7.83 1.98
CA ARG A 43 7.75 -8.00 3.36
C ARG A 43 7.27 -6.67 3.97
N LYS A 44 7.70 -5.55 3.38
CA LYS A 44 7.54 -4.18 3.90
C LYS A 44 8.20 -4.05 5.27
N GLU A 45 9.44 -4.53 5.37
CA GLU A 45 10.26 -4.38 6.57
C GLU A 45 10.61 -2.92 6.79
N ASP A 46 10.60 -2.50 8.05
CA ASP A 46 10.99 -1.15 8.48
C ASP A 46 10.29 -0.01 7.73
N LEU A 47 8.99 -0.18 7.41
CA LEU A 47 8.18 0.76 6.64
C LEU A 47 8.30 2.23 7.06
N LYS A 48 8.63 2.56 8.31
CA LYS A 48 8.78 3.97 8.75
C LYS A 48 10.22 4.49 8.75
N GLU A 49 11.19 3.59 8.69
CA GLU A 49 12.63 3.90 8.84
C GLU A 49 13.38 3.71 7.52
N ASP A 50 12.82 2.93 6.59
CA ASP A 50 13.43 2.62 5.30
C ASP A 50 12.78 3.41 4.16
N GLU A 51 13.58 4.23 3.48
CA GLU A 51 13.12 5.13 2.43
C GLU A 51 12.55 4.39 1.21
N GLU A 52 13.13 3.26 0.80
CA GLU A 52 12.62 2.50 -0.35
C GLU A 52 11.33 1.76 0.01
N THR A 53 11.22 1.24 1.24
CA THR A 53 9.96 0.64 1.71
C THR A 53 8.86 1.70 1.77
N GLN A 54 9.15 2.92 2.24
CA GLN A 54 8.19 4.03 2.20
C GLN A 54 7.78 4.35 0.76
N ALA A 55 8.74 4.49 -0.16
CA ALA A 55 8.45 4.77 -1.55
C ALA A 55 7.53 3.70 -2.17
N LEU A 56 7.72 2.41 -1.83
CA LEU A 56 6.84 1.34 -2.28
C LEU A 56 5.44 1.39 -1.66
N GLU A 57 5.29 1.81 -0.41
CA GLU A 57 3.98 2.02 0.20
C GLU A 57 3.26 3.23 -0.39
N ASP A 58 3.99 4.32 -0.65
CA ASP A 58 3.48 5.49 -1.36
C ASP A 58 2.94 5.09 -2.74
N VAL A 59 3.75 4.38 -3.53
CA VAL A 59 3.32 3.88 -4.85
C VAL A 59 2.07 2.99 -4.73
N ALA A 60 2.02 2.09 -3.75
CA ALA A 60 0.85 1.23 -3.55
C ALA A 60 -0.43 2.04 -3.20
N CYS A 61 -0.28 3.10 -2.39
CA CYS A 61 -1.40 3.97 -2.03
C CYS A 61 -1.84 4.86 -3.21
N LEU A 62 -0.89 5.40 -3.96
CA LEU A 62 -1.15 6.23 -5.14
C LEU A 62 -1.86 5.43 -6.24
N VAL A 63 -1.40 4.19 -6.52
CA VAL A 63 -2.08 3.29 -7.48
C VAL A 63 -3.50 2.97 -7.02
N PHE A 64 -3.73 2.73 -5.72
CA PHE A 64 -5.08 2.54 -5.21
C PHE A 64 -5.97 3.77 -5.46
N LEU A 65 -5.47 4.97 -5.17
CA LEU A 65 -6.22 6.22 -5.34
C LEU A 65 -6.52 6.52 -6.82
N ASP A 66 -5.57 6.25 -7.72
CA ASP A 66 -5.69 6.56 -9.15
C ASP A 66 -6.52 5.52 -9.92
N ASP A 67 -6.25 4.22 -9.72
CA ASP A 67 -6.79 3.16 -10.58
C ASP A 67 -8.00 2.43 -9.97
N GLN A 68 -8.11 2.38 -8.64
CA GLN A 68 -9.02 1.46 -7.97
C GLN A 68 -10.12 2.16 -7.16
N PHE A 69 -9.86 3.39 -6.71
CA PHE A 69 -10.69 4.05 -5.71
C PHE A 69 -12.11 4.34 -6.23
N GLU A 70 -12.26 4.74 -7.50
CA GLU A 70 -13.57 5.04 -8.08
C GLU A 70 -14.49 3.80 -8.16
N GLN A 71 -13.93 2.62 -8.38
CA GLN A 71 -14.71 1.38 -8.30
C GLN A 71 -14.96 1.01 -6.84
N PHE A 72 -13.92 1.10 -6.00
CA PHE A 72 -13.97 0.74 -4.59
C PHE A 72 -15.05 1.50 -3.80
N GLU A 73 -15.26 2.79 -4.09
CA GLU A 73 -16.27 3.60 -3.39
C GLU A 73 -17.70 3.15 -3.69
N LYS A 74 -17.94 2.54 -4.85
CA LYS A 74 -19.27 2.06 -5.26
C LYS A 74 -19.68 0.77 -4.54
N GLU A 75 -18.71 0.04 -4.00
CA GLU A 75 -18.90 -1.28 -3.39
C GLU A 75 -19.06 -1.23 -1.86
N HIS A 76 -18.88 -0.05 -1.24
CA HIS A 76 -18.79 0.10 0.21
C HIS A 76 -19.56 1.31 0.74
N ASP A 77 -19.92 1.26 2.02
CA ASP A 77 -20.53 2.37 2.73
C ASP A 77 -19.50 3.50 2.99
N GLU A 78 -20.00 4.73 3.12
CA GLU A 78 -19.18 5.92 3.30
C GLU A 78 -18.26 5.82 4.53
N ASP A 79 -18.77 5.39 5.68
CA ASP A 79 -17.98 5.26 6.92
C ASP A 79 -16.77 4.34 6.75
N LYS A 80 -16.96 3.22 6.03
CA LYS A 80 -15.88 2.29 5.70
C LYS A 80 -14.87 2.93 4.75
N ILE A 81 -15.34 3.66 3.73
CA ILE A 81 -14.47 4.34 2.77
C ILE A 81 -13.61 5.39 3.46
N ILE A 82 -14.21 6.26 4.27
CA ILE A 82 -13.50 7.31 5.02
C ILE A 82 -12.41 6.69 5.91
N LYS A 83 -12.73 5.64 6.66
CA LYS A 83 -11.75 4.93 7.50
C LYS A 83 -10.59 4.32 6.70
N ILE A 84 -10.83 3.92 5.46
CA ILE A 84 -9.79 3.36 4.59
C ILE A 84 -8.93 4.48 4.02
N LEU A 85 -9.53 5.57 3.54
CA LEU A 85 -8.80 6.75 3.06
C LEU A 85 -7.88 7.32 4.14
N GLN A 86 -8.37 7.49 5.38
CA GLN A 86 -7.53 7.94 6.51
C GLN A 86 -6.36 6.99 6.78
N LYS A 87 -6.57 5.67 6.68
CA LYS A 87 -5.50 4.68 6.85
C LYS A 87 -4.54 4.64 5.66
N THR A 88 -5.00 4.89 4.46
CA THR A 88 -4.16 5.02 3.26
C THR A 88 -3.28 6.26 3.40
N TRP A 89 -3.87 7.39 3.82
CA TRP A 89 -3.15 8.64 4.07
C TRP A 89 -2.07 8.49 5.15
N GLY A 90 -2.40 7.87 6.29
CA GLY A 90 -1.47 7.69 7.41
C GLY A 90 -0.31 6.72 7.16
N LYS A 91 -0.25 6.07 5.98
CA LYS A 91 0.91 5.27 5.56
C LYS A 91 1.82 5.98 4.59
N MET A 92 1.35 7.05 3.95
CA MET A 92 2.11 7.76 2.95
C MET A 92 3.04 8.79 3.59
N THR A 93 4.13 9.09 2.90
CA THR A 93 5.00 10.24 3.21
C THR A 93 4.35 11.56 2.80
N ASP A 94 4.94 12.69 3.23
CA ASP A 94 4.51 14.02 2.79
C ASP A 94 4.58 14.16 1.25
N GLN A 95 5.62 13.59 0.62
CA GLN A 95 5.72 13.55 -0.84
C GLN A 95 4.59 12.70 -1.46
N GLY A 96 4.25 11.56 -0.83
CA GLY A 96 3.11 10.75 -1.21
C GLY A 96 1.79 11.55 -1.15
N HIS A 97 1.58 12.36 -0.10
CA HIS A 97 0.42 13.24 0.03
C HIS A 97 0.38 14.29 -1.08
N GLU A 98 1.50 14.94 -1.37
CA GLU A 98 1.60 15.93 -2.45
C GLU A 98 1.26 15.35 -3.82
N LEU A 99 1.67 14.10 -4.09
CA LEU A 99 1.33 13.39 -5.31
C LEU A 99 -0.13 12.97 -5.34
N ALA A 100 -0.67 12.47 -4.22
CA ALA A 100 -2.06 12.07 -4.10
C ALA A 100 -3.03 13.22 -4.38
N LEU A 101 -2.70 14.44 -3.92
CA LEU A 101 -3.51 15.65 -4.18
C LEU A 101 -3.52 16.08 -5.65
N LYS A 102 -2.59 15.57 -6.48
CA LYS A 102 -2.52 15.85 -7.92
C LYS A 102 -3.29 14.83 -8.76
N ILE A 103 -3.78 13.75 -8.15
CA ILE A 103 -4.58 12.73 -8.85
C ILE A 103 -5.90 13.37 -9.28
N PRO A 104 -6.25 13.35 -10.58
CA PRO A 104 -7.49 13.95 -11.06
C PRO A 104 -8.69 13.15 -10.56
N MET A 105 -9.47 13.74 -9.66
CA MET A 105 -10.73 13.18 -9.17
C MET A 105 -11.86 14.18 -9.39
N SER A 106 -13.07 13.67 -9.65
CA SER A 106 -14.27 14.49 -9.77
C SER A 106 -15.47 13.82 -9.11
N GLY A 107 -16.42 14.63 -8.67
CA GLY A 107 -17.65 14.15 -8.03
C GLY A 107 -17.39 13.45 -6.70
N ARG A 108 -18.11 12.34 -6.47
CA ARG A 108 -18.14 11.64 -5.18
C ARG A 108 -16.77 11.15 -4.67
N PRO A 109 -15.87 10.56 -5.48
CA PRO A 109 -14.51 10.24 -5.04
C PRO A 109 -13.78 11.43 -4.41
N GLN A 110 -13.84 12.60 -5.05
CA GLN A 110 -13.18 13.81 -4.56
C GLN A 110 -13.78 14.27 -3.21
N GLU A 111 -15.11 14.24 -3.09
CA GLU A 111 -15.81 14.58 -1.84
C GLU A 111 -15.41 13.65 -0.69
N LEU A 112 -15.27 12.35 -0.95
CA LEU A 112 -14.86 11.35 0.04
C LEU A 112 -13.43 11.57 0.52
N VAL A 113 -12.50 11.90 -0.38
CA VAL A 113 -11.13 12.27 0.01
C VAL A 113 -11.13 13.52 0.88
N GLN A 114 -11.84 14.58 0.48
CA GLN A 114 -11.93 15.81 1.28
C GLN A 114 -12.51 15.57 2.67
N LYS A 115 -13.60 14.79 2.77
CA LYS A 115 -14.19 14.39 4.05
C LYS A 115 -13.20 13.62 4.91
N ALA A 116 -12.42 12.71 4.32
CA ALA A 116 -11.46 11.89 5.06
C ALA A 116 -10.29 12.70 5.61
N LEU A 117 -9.87 13.78 4.93
CA LEU A 117 -8.78 14.65 5.36
C LEU A 117 -9.22 15.73 6.38
N ALA A 118 -10.53 15.96 6.53
CA ALA A 118 -11.06 16.95 7.44
C ALA A 118 -11.21 16.48 8.90
N GLY A 119 -10.98 15.19 9.18
CA GLY A 119 -11.12 14.58 10.51
C GLY A 119 -9.88 13.82 10.93
#